data_AF-A0A9P8IJL1-F1
#
_entry.id   AF-A0A9P8IJL1-F1
#
_cell.length_a   1.000
_cell.length_b   1.000
_cell.length_c   1.000
_cell.angle_alpha   90.00
_cell.angle_beta   90.00
_cell.angle_gamma   90.00
#
_symmetry.space_group_name_H-M   'P 1'
#
loop_
_entity.id
_entity.type
_entity.pdbx_description
1 polymer ?
#
loop_
_entity_poly.entity_id
_entity_poly.type
_entity_poly.pdbx_seq_one_letter_code
_entity_poly.pdbx_strand_id
1 'polypeptide(L)'
;MYLRFLLARLHMDSLTSQPTLGDIKQALRNLPQGVEGLNETYKRAMERIQYQAEGYKKLAQRVLYWVTHTKRTLSTAEIRHALAVRANTVRLDEDFLPEMEILGSVCAGLIVVDKNSDTVRLVHYTTQKYFEQMSVFRNADRDIMVTCVTYLLFDTFATGLCPTDEEFEVRLQLNPLYDYAARNWGYHALTVSTEDQLILSLLESEAKMSACSQALMASRGYHDYSQRVPIRMTGVHVAAYFGLVRMIKGLLKNGYNPDLQDSYRRTPLSWAAENGHEAVVKLLLATEKVDVDFKDRGGRTPLSRAAEGGYEAVVKLLLATEK
;
A
#
# COMPACT_ATOMS: atom_id res chain seq x y z
N MET A 1 -6.37 -22.05 -21.05
CA MET A 1 -5.19 -22.60 -21.77
C MET A 1 -3.86 -22.03 -21.28
N TYR A 2 -3.79 -20.73 -20.91
CA TYR A 2 -2.57 -20.08 -20.41
C TYR A 2 -2.01 -20.60 -19.06
N LEU A 3 -2.87 -21.07 -18.14
CA LEU A 3 -2.46 -21.54 -16.80
C LEU A 3 -1.61 -22.83 -16.80
N ARG A 4 -1.83 -23.75 -17.75
CA ARG A 4 -1.02 -24.98 -17.87
C ARG A 4 0.39 -24.71 -18.40
N PHE A 5 0.58 -23.63 -19.16
CA PHE A 5 1.85 -23.29 -19.79
C PHE A 5 2.89 -22.72 -18.81
N LEU A 6 2.44 -22.00 -17.77
CA LEU A 6 3.35 -21.33 -16.83
C LEU A 6 3.88 -22.25 -15.74
N LEU A 7 3.07 -23.19 -15.27
CA LEU A 7 3.56 -24.26 -14.41
C LEU A 7 4.52 -25.18 -15.19
N ALA A 8 4.20 -25.45 -16.46
CA ALA A 8 5.10 -26.15 -17.35
C ALA A 8 6.45 -25.44 -17.47
N ARG A 9 6.52 -24.10 -17.44
CA ARG A 9 7.80 -23.37 -17.45
C ARG A 9 8.65 -23.64 -16.20
N LEU A 10 8.09 -23.56 -14.99
CA LEU A 10 8.83 -23.88 -13.76
C LEU A 10 9.31 -25.34 -13.74
N HIS A 11 8.49 -26.26 -14.25
CA HIS A 11 8.88 -27.65 -14.42
C HIS A 11 9.96 -27.82 -15.49
N MET A 12 9.87 -27.11 -16.62
CA MET A 12 10.86 -27.15 -17.69
C MET A 12 12.21 -26.58 -17.22
N ASP A 13 12.22 -25.48 -16.48
CA ASP A 13 13.45 -24.93 -15.89
C ASP A 13 14.09 -25.91 -14.89
N SER A 14 13.27 -26.69 -14.16
CA SER A 14 13.75 -27.77 -13.28
C SER A 14 14.23 -29.01 -14.04
N LEU A 15 13.76 -29.23 -15.28
CA LEU A 15 14.15 -30.36 -16.13
C LEU A 15 15.41 -30.03 -16.94
N THR A 16 15.54 -28.80 -17.43
CA THR A 16 16.71 -28.33 -18.19
C THR A 16 17.95 -28.18 -17.31
N SER A 17 17.79 -28.10 -15.99
CA SER A 17 18.90 -28.07 -15.03
C SER A 17 19.48 -29.45 -14.69
N GLN A 18 18.94 -30.54 -15.26
CA GLN A 18 19.40 -31.89 -14.94
C GLN A 18 20.61 -32.29 -15.82
N PRO A 19 21.67 -32.90 -15.23
CA PRO A 19 22.94 -33.10 -15.94
C PRO A 19 22.92 -34.25 -16.94
N THR A 20 21.99 -35.20 -16.83
CA THR A 20 21.92 -36.36 -17.73
C THR A 20 20.50 -36.66 -18.20
N LEU A 21 20.39 -37.38 -19.32
CA LEU A 21 19.10 -37.89 -19.82
C LEU A 21 18.38 -38.80 -18.81
N GLY A 22 19.13 -39.54 -17.98
CA GLY A 22 18.58 -40.37 -16.92
C GLY A 22 17.90 -39.52 -15.84
N ASP A 23 18.57 -38.44 -15.42
CA ASP A 23 18.06 -37.49 -14.43
C ASP A 23 16.83 -36.74 -14.96
N ILE A 24 16.83 -36.35 -16.24
CA ILE A 24 15.65 -35.75 -16.90
C ILE A 24 14.45 -36.72 -16.86
N LYS A 25 14.67 -37.99 -17.23
CA LYS A 25 13.60 -39.02 -17.20
C LYS A 25 13.09 -39.29 -15.78
N GLN A 26 13.97 -39.28 -14.79
CA GLN A 26 13.59 -39.48 -13.40
C GLN A 26 12.84 -38.27 -12.84
N ALA A 27 13.28 -37.06 -13.15
CA ALA A 27 12.59 -35.82 -12.79
C ALA A 27 11.20 -35.73 -13.44
N LEU A 28 11.05 -36.17 -14.70
CA LEU A 28 9.75 -36.28 -15.37
C LEU A 28 8.78 -37.24 -14.65
N ARG A 29 9.27 -38.38 -14.18
CA ARG A 29 8.45 -39.37 -13.43
C ARG A 29 8.01 -38.85 -12.06
N ASN A 30 8.85 -38.02 -11.45
CA ASN A 30 8.62 -37.40 -10.15
C ASN A 30 7.96 -36.01 -10.26
N LEU A 31 7.41 -35.67 -11.43
CA LEU A 31 6.74 -34.39 -11.60
C LEU A 31 5.60 -34.29 -10.58
N PRO A 32 5.57 -33.21 -9.79
CA PRO A 32 4.63 -33.11 -8.71
C PRO A 32 3.18 -33.12 -9.22
N GLN A 33 2.38 -34.08 -8.75
CA GLN A 33 0.96 -34.18 -9.07
C GLN A 33 0.14 -33.60 -7.91
N GLY A 34 -0.86 -32.77 -8.21
CA GLY A 34 -1.73 -32.16 -7.20
C GLY A 34 -1.11 -30.99 -6.42
N VAL A 35 -1.82 -30.50 -5.40
CA VAL A 35 -1.49 -29.26 -4.67
C VAL A 35 -0.24 -29.40 -3.79
N GLU A 36 -0.04 -30.56 -3.14
CA GLU A 36 1.17 -30.82 -2.34
C GLU A 36 2.43 -30.79 -3.21
N GLY A 37 2.32 -31.24 -4.44
CA GLY A 37 3.40 -31.15 -5.41
C GLY A 37 3.78 -29.72 -5.82
N LEU A 38 2.81 -28.80 -5.82
CA LEU A 38 3.04 -27.39 -6.08
C LEU A 38 3.83 -26.74 -4.94
N ASN A 39 3.54 -27.09 -3.69
CA ASN A 39 4.28 -26.57 -2.52
C ASN A 39 5.77 -26.91 -2.59
N GLU A 40 6.12 -28.14 -2.95
CA GLU A 40 7.52 -28.55 -3.15
C GLU A 40 8.18 -27.77 -4.29
N THR A 41 7.42 -27.47 -5.36
CA THR A 41 7.92 -26.63 -6.47
C THR A 41 8.21 -25.21 -6.01
N TYR A 42 7.32 -24.60 -5.23
CA TYR A 42 7.51 -23.27 -4.65
C TYR A 42 8.66 -23.25 -3.65
N LYS A 43 8.79 -24.29 -2.81
CA LYS A 43 9.90 -24.44 -1.88
C LYS A 43 11.25 -24.45 -2.61
N ARG A 44 11.39 -25.25 -3.66
CA ARG A 44 12.61 -25.27 -4.50
C ARG A 44 12.88 -23.92 -5.17
N ALA A 45 11.84 -23.22 -5.60
CA ALA A 45 12.00 -21.86 -6.14
C ALA A 45 12.51 -20.89 -5.07
N MET A 46 11.97 -20.95 -3.85
CA MET A 46 12.46 -20.16 -2.72
C MET A 46 13.88 -20.52 -2.32
N GLU A 47 14.26 -21.80 -2.34
CA GLU A 47 15.65 -22.24 -2.12
C GLU A 47 16.58 -21.62 -3.17
N ARG A 48 16.22 -21.67 -4.46
CA ARG A 48 16.99 -21.00 -5.54
C ARG A 48 17.16 -19.51 -5.27
N ILE A 49 16.15 -18.82 -4.73
CA ILE A 49 16.27 -17.41 -4.33
C ILE A 49 17.25 -17.24 -3.17
N GLN A 50 17.23 -18.12 -2.17
CA GLN A 50 18.12 -18.05 -1.01
C GLN A 50 19.60 -18.28 -1.34
N TYR A 51 19.90 -19.04 -2.38
CA TYR A 51 21.27 -19.31 -2.84
C TYR A 51 21.85 -18.22 -3.77
N GLN A 52 21.07 -17.20 -4.13
CA GLN A 52 21.59 -16.07 -4.91
C GLN A 52 22.53 -15.19 -4.08
N ALA A 53 23.36 -14.38 -4.75
CA ALA A 53 24.12 -13.33 -4.08
C ALA A 53 23.19 -12.37 -3.32
N GLU A 54 23.68 -11.81 -2.21
CA GLU A 54 22.85 -11.09 -1.22
C GLU A 54 22.03 -9.94 -1.83
N GLY A 55 22.59 -9.22 -2.82
CA GLY A 55 21.86 -8.15 -3.54
C GLY A 55 20.63 -8.67 -4.29
N TYR A 56 20.77 -9.76 -5.05
CA TYR A 56 19.68 -10.35 -5.80
C TYR A 56 18.65 -11.02 -4.89
N LYS A 57 19.11 -11.68 -3.81
CA LYS A 57 18.24 -12.23 -2.78
C LYS A 57 17.36 -11.16 -2.15
N LYS A 58 17.92 -10.02 -1.74
CA LYS A 58 17.16 -8.88 -1.19
C LYS A 58 16.18 -8.31 -2.22
N LEU A 59 16.60 -8.17 -3.47
CA LEU A 59 15.73 -7.70 -4.55
C LEU A 59 14.54 -8.64 -4.75
N ALA A 60 14.78 -9.95 -4.87
CA ALA A 60 13.74 -10.96 -5.03
C ALA A 60 12.75 -10.95 -3.86
N GLN A 61 13.24 -10.84 -2.62
CA GLN A 61 12.38 -10.71 -1.43
C GLN A 61 11.47 -9.49 -1.53
N ARG A 62 12.01 -8.31 -1.87
CA ARG A 62 11.21 -7.09 -2.01
C ARG A 62 10.18 -7.22 -3.13
N VAL A 63 10.55 -7.77 -4.29
CA VAL A 63 9.60 -8.02 -5.38
C VAL A 63 8.45 -8.91 -4.88
N LEU A 64 8.77 -10.02 -4.20
CA LEU A 64 7.76 -10.92 -3.69
C LEU A 64 6.89 -10.26 -2.62
N TYR A 65 7.42 -9.40 -1.73
CA TYR A 65 6.62 -8.65 -0.77
C TYR A 65 5.57 -7.78 -1.49
N TRP A 66 6.01 -7.01 -2.48
CA TRP A 66 5.13 -6.15 -3.24
C TRP A 66 4.06 -6.93 -4.00
N VAL A 67 4.44 -7.98 -4.74
CA VAL A 67 3.47 -8.74 -5.55
C VAL A 67 2.45 -9.53 -4.68
N THR A 68 2.77 -9.80 -3.41
CA THR A 68 1.92 -10.61 -2.52
C THR A 68 1.05 -9.80 -1.57
N HIS A 69 1.52 -8.63 -1.12
CA HIS A 69 0.85 -7.85 -0.07
C HIS A 69 0.19 -6.58 -0.59
N THR A 70 0.36 -6.22 -1.87
CA THR A 70 -0.30 -5.04 -2.41
C THR A 70 -1.82 -5.16 -2.39
N LYS A 71 -2.50 -4.04 -2.13
CA LYS A 71 -3.97 -4.00 -2.06
C LYS A 71 -4.64 -4.06 -3.44
N ARG A 72 -3.84 -3.89 -4.51
CA ARG A 72 -4.21 -4.12 -5.91
C ARG A 72 -3.00 -4.62 -6.69
N THR A 73 -3.24 -5.16 -7.88
CA THR A 73 -2.17 -5.44 -8.83
C THR A 73 -1.44 -4.15 -9.22
N LEU A 74 -0.12 -4.23 -9.32
CA LEU A 74 0.73 -3.12 -9.72
C LEU A 74 1.10 -3.18 -11.19
N SER A 75 1.28 -2.01 -11.79
CA SER A 75 1.92 -1.90 -13.09
C SER A 75 3.43 -2.17 -13.03
N THR A 76 4.06 -2.36 -14.18
CA THR A 76 5.52 -2.51 -14.25
C THR A 76 6.24 -1.24 -13.79
N ALA A 77 5.73 -0.06 -14.14
CA ALA A 77 6.29 1.22 -13.70
C ALA A 77 6.16 1.40 -12.17
N GLU A 78 5.02 1.04 -11.59
CA GLU A 78 4.78 1.13 -10.15
C GLU A 78 5.74 0.25 -9.34
N ILE A 79 5.89 -1.03 -9.72
CA ILE A 79 6.79 -1.93 -8.99
C ILE A 79 8.26 -1.49 -9.13
N ARG A 80 8.68 -0.98 -10.30
CA ARG A 80 10.04 -0.48 -10.49
C ARG A 80 10.32 0.71 -9.57
N HIS A 81 9.39 1.67 -9.49
CA HIS A 81 9.48 2.80 -8.58
C HIS A 81 9.55 2.33 -7.12
N ALA A 82 8.67 1.41 -6.72
CA ALA A 82 8.67 0.85 -5.37
C ALA A 82 10.00 0.20 -4.99
N LEU A 83 10.61 -0.55 -5.92
CA LEU A 83 11.89 -1.20 -5.70
C LEU A 83 13.07 -0.22 -5.73
N ALA A 84 12.95 0.93 -6.40
CA ALA A 84 13.98 1.95 -6.50
C ALA A 84 14.05 2.89 -5.27
N VAL A 85 12.97 3.02 -4.48
CA VAL A 85 13.01 3.84 -3.24
C VAL A 85 14.10 3.37 -2.28
N ARG A 86 14.85 4.31 -1.73
CA ARG A 86 15.88 4.12 -0.71
C ARG A 86 15.54 4.96 0.52
N ALA A 87 15.90 4.47 1.70
CA ALA A 87 15.70 5.22 2.92
C ALA A 87 16.48 6.56 2.87
N ASN A 88 15.90 7.60 3.46
CA ASN A 88 16.50 8.94 3.58
C ASN A 88 16.81 9.64 2.23
N THR A 89 16.14 9.26 1.13
CA THR A 89 16.20 10.02 -0.12
C THR A 89 15.04 10.99 -0.24
N VAL A 90 15.29 12.13 -0.89
CA VAL A 90 14.29 13.20 -1.12
C VAL A 90 13.76 13.20 -2.56
N ARG A 91 14.31 12.34 -3.42
CA ARG A 91 13.86 12.10 -4.79
C ARG A 91 14.12 10.65 -5.17
N LEU A 92 13.43 10.19 -6.21
CA LEU A 92 13.74 8.92 -6.84
C LEU A 92 15.04 9.07 -7.63
N ASP A 93 15.92 8.10 -7.50
CA ASP A 93 17.13 7.99 -8.31
C ASP A 93 16.91 6.86 -9.32
N GLU A 94 16.92 7.25 -10.60
CA GLU A 94 16.60 6.38 -11.74
C GLU A 94 17.62 5.26 -11.92
N ASP A 95 18.85 5.42 -11.43
CA ASP A 95 19.89 4.39 -11.49
C ASP A 95 19.54 3.16 -10.64
N PHE A 96 18.59 3.29 -9.71
CA PHE A 96 18.06 2.19 -8.92
C PHE A 96 16.84 1.50 -9.53
N LEU A 97 16.30 1.96 -10.66
CA LEU A 97 15.17 1.33 -11.32
C LEU A 97 15.59 -0.01 -11.93
N PRO A 98 15.09 -1.15 -11.41
CA PRO A 98 15.48 -2.44 -11.95
C PRO A 98 14.86 -2.65 -13.34
N GLU A 99 15.57 -3.37 -14.20
CA GLU A 99 15.03 -3.90 -15.45
C GLU A 99 14.00 -5.00 -15.16
N MET A 100 12.95 -5.08 -15.98
CA MET A 100 11.86 -6.04 -15.78
C MET A 100 12.30 -7.49 -16.02
N GLU A 101 13.25 -7.68 -16.93
CA GLU A 101 13.88 -8.97 -17.23
C GLU A 101 14.56 -9.56 -16.00
N ILE A 102 15.22 -8.71 -15.21
CA ILE A 102 15.89 -9.10 -13.98
C ILE A 102 14.87 -9.58 -12.94
N LEU A 103 13.73 -8.89 -12.79
CA LEU A 103 12.74 -9.21 -11.76
C LEU A 103 12.20 -10.65 -11.86
N GLY A 104 11.90 -11.11 -13.08
CA GLY A 104 11.44 -12.48 -13.31
C GLY A 104 12.50 -13.53 -12.98
N SER A 105 13.76 -13.24 -13.33
CA SER A 105 14.92 -14.11 -13.08
C SER A 105 15.22 -14.24 -11.60
N VAL A 106 15.35 -13.12 -10.88
CA VAL A 106 15.68 -13.12 -9.44
C VAL A 106 14.59 -13.76 -8.60
N CYS A 107 13.33 -13.70 -9.04
CA CYS A 107 12.21 -14.36 -8.36
C CYS A 107 12.03 -15.84 -8.77
N ALA A 108 13.01 -16.44 -9.45
CA ALA A 108 12.99 -17.85 -9.86
C ALA A 108 11.70 -18.27 -10.59
N GLY A 109 11.12 -17.37 -11.39
CA GLY A 109 9.89 -17.63 -12.16
C GLY A 109 8.59 -17.57 -11.35
N LEU A 110 8.61 -17.12 -10.10
CA LEU A 110 7.42 -17.03 -9.24
C LEU A 110 6.51 -15.83 -9.57
N ILE A 111 7.00 -14.90 -10.39
CA ILE A 111 6.22 -13.76 -10.90
C ILE A 111 6.12 -13.79 -12.42
N VAL A 112 5.11 -13.10 -12.93
CA VAL A 112 4.84 -12.93 -14.35
C VAL A 112 4.54 -11.46 -14.61
N VAL A 113 5.12 -10.95 -15.69
CA VAL A 113 4.75 -9.67 -16.28
C VAL A 113 3.73 -9.93 -17.38
N ASP A 114 2.51 -9.45 -17.19
CA ASP A 114 1.43 -9.53 -18.16
C ASP A 114 1.57 -8.38 -19.16
N LYS A 115 2.04 -8.69 -20.38
CA LYS A 115 2.31 -7.68 -21.42
C LYS A 115 1.05 -6.97 -21.91
N ASN A 116 -0.13 -7.56 -21.77
CA ASN A 116 -1.37 -6.98 -22.26
C ASN A 116 -1.92 -5.92 -21.31
N SER A 117 -1.76 -6.16 -20.00
CA SER A 117 -2.25 -5.26 -18.95
C SER A 117 -1.16 -4.41 -18.30
N ASP A 118 0.10 -4.62 -18.69
CA ASP A 118 1.30 -4.02 -18.07
C ASP A 118 1.37 -4.27 -16.55
N THR A 119 0.90 -5.43 -16.08
CA THR A 119 0.85 -5.73 -14.64
C THR A 119 1.84 -6.81 -14.22
N VAL A 120 2.27 -6.74 -12.96
CA VAL A 120 3.08 -7.79 -12.33
C VAL A 120 2.23 -8.57 -11.33
N ARG A 121 2.23 -9.90 -11.48
CA ARG A 121 1.45 -10.81 -10.62
C ARG A 121 2.21 -12.10 -10.33
N LEU A 122 1.76 -12.84 -9.33
CA LEU A 122 2.26 -14.19 -9.09
C LEU A 122 1.96 -15.11 -10.27
N VAL A 123 2.84 -16.09 -10.45
CA VAL A 123 2.71 -17.14 -11.47
C VAL A 123 1.40 -17.93 -11.32
N HIS A 124 0.93 -18.10 -10.09
CA HIS A 124 -0.29 -18.84 -9.78
C HIS A 124 -0.91 -18.40 -8.45
N TYR A 125 -2.24 -18.49 -8.32
CA TYR A 125 -2.95 -18.07 -7.11
C TYR A 125 -2.58 -18.91 -5.87
N THR A 126 -2.21 -20.18 -6.02
CA THR A 126 -1.75 -21.02 -4.89
C THR A 126 -0.40 -20.57 -4.33
N THR A 127 0.39 -19.82 -5.11
CA THR A 127 1.64 -19.20 -4.62
C THR A 127 1.36 -18.21 -3.50
N GLN A 128 0.24 -17.47 -3.58
CA GLN A 128 -0.19 -16.55 -2.52
C GLN A 128 -0.43 -17.30 -1.21
N LYS A 129 -1.22 -18.38 -1.26
CA LYS A 129 -1.53 -19.22 -0.08
C LYS A 129 -0.26 -19.81 0.55
N TYR A 130 0.71 -20.20 -0.28
CA TYR A 130 1.99 -20.71 0.18
C TYR A 130 2.78 -19.61 0.94
N PHE A 131 2.83 -18.39 0.40
CA PHE A 131 3.54 -17.28 1.02
C PHE A 131 2.89 -16.76 2.31
N GLU A 132 1.57 -16.79 2.41
CA GLU A 132 0.84 -16.43 3.64
C GLU A 132 1.26 -17.28 4.86
N GLN A 133 1.76 -18.50 4.62
CA GLN A 133 2.23 -19.41 5.68
C GLN A 133 3.70 -19.17 6.06
N MET A 134 4.45 -18.39 5.28
CA MET A 134 5.89 -18.21 5.44
C MET A 134 6.22 -17.01 6.33
N SER A 135 7.05 -17.24 7.36
CA SER A 135 7.49 -16.19 8.28
C SER A 135 8.30 -15.07 7.62
N VAL A 136 8.95 -15.33 6.48
CA VAL A 136 9.76 -14.33 5.76
C VAL A 136 8.93 -13.14 5.28
N PHE A 137 7.62 -13.32 5.08
CA PHE A 137 6.72 -12.26 4.62
C PHE A 137 6.15 -11.39 5.75
N ARG A 138 6.44 -11.70 7.02
CA ARG A 138 5.94 -10.94 8.18
C ARG A 138 6.32 -9.46 8.17
N ASN A 139 7.40 -9.09 7.47
CA ASN A 139 7.89 -7.72 7.36
C ASN A 139 7.45 -7.02 6.06
N ALA A 140 6.63 -7.67 5.21
CA ALA A 140 6.24 -7.12 3.92
C ALA A 140 5.48 -5.80 4.07
N ASP A 141 4.47 -5.74 4.96
CA ASP A 141 3.73 -4.50 5.21
C ASP A 141 4.63 -3.37 5.72
N ARG A 142 5.63 -3.68 6.55
CA ARG A 142 6.61 -2.68 7.00
C ARG A 142 7.44 -2.13 5.84
N ASP A 143 7.98 -2.99 4.98
CA ASP A 143 8.77 -2.54 3.82
C ASP A 143 7.93 -1.69 2.87
N ILE A 144 6.70 -2.15 2.57
CA ILE A 144 5.77 -1.44 1.69
C ILE A 144 5.41 -0.08 2.30
N MET A 145 5.04 -0.04 3.59
CA MET A 145 4.71 1.20 4.28
C MET A 145 5.88 2.19 4.25
N VAL A 146 7.09 1.75 4.62
CA VAL A 146 8.29 2.61 4.63
C VAL A 146 8.58 3.15 3.24
N THR A 147 8.50 2.31 2.21
CA THR A 147 8.65 2.72 0.82
C THR A 147 7.59 3.75 0.42
N CYS A 148 6.31 3.50 0.68
CA CYS A 148 5.24 4.43 0.33
C CYS A 148 5.39 5.78 1.03
N VAL A 149 5.64 5.78 2.35
CA VAL A 149 5.80 7.02 3.12
C VAL A 149 7.04 7.79 2.68
N THR A 150 8.15 7.09 2.42
CA THR A 150 9.38 7.72 1.90
C THR A 150 9.16 8.30 0.50
N TYR A 151 8.43 7.59 -0.36
CA TYR A 151 8.07 8.09 -1.68
C TYR A 151 7.23 9.38 -1.59
N LEU A 152 6.20 9.39 -0.74
CA LEU A 152 5.36 10.56 -0.49
C LEU A 152 6.10 11.72 0.18
N LEU A 153 7.27 11.45 0.77
CA LEU A 153 8.17 12.46 1.34
C LEU A 153 9.09 13.12 0.32
N PHE A 154 9.08 12.71 -0.95
CA PHE A 154 9.91 13.33 -1.98
C PHE A 154 9.56 14.80 -2.26
N ASP A 155 10.56 15.56 -2.71
CA ASP A 155 10.50 17.01 -2.93
C ASP A 155 9.48 17.41 -4.00
N THR A 156 9.20 16.51 -4.95
CA THR A 156 8.15 16.73 -5.97
C THR A 156 6.78 17.03 -5.34
N PHE A 157 6.49 16.44 -4.17
CA PHE A 157 5.24 16.63 -3.44
C PHE A 157 5.26 17.84 -2.50
N ALA A 158 6.40 18.51 -2.33
CA ALA A 158 6.50 19.75 -1.54
C ALA A 158 5.77 20.94 -2.20
N THR A 159 5.41 20.82 -3.48
CA THR A 159 4.58 21.79 -4.21
C THR A 159 3.11 21.77 -3.78
N GLY A 160 2.67 20.75 -3.03
CA GLY A 160 1.29 20.66 -2.57
C GLY A 160 0.31 20.22 -3.65
N LEU A 161 -0.91 20.71 -3.57
CA LEU A 161 -2.02 20.31 -4.44
C LEU A 161 -1.80 20.78 -5.89
N CYS A 162 -2.06 19.91 -6.87
CA CYS A 162 -2.10 20.30 -8.27
C CYS A 162 -3.35 21.15 -8.55
N PRO A 163 -3.22 22.34 -9.15
CA PRO A 163 -4.33 23.26 -9.39
C PRO A 163 -5.29 22.81 -10.50
N THR A 164 -4.83 21.94 -11.42
CA THR A 164 -5.63 21.45 -12.56
C THR A 164 -5.51 19.94 -12.71
N ASP A 165 -6.49 19.33 -13.41
CA ASP A 165 -6.43 17.92 -13.81
C ASP A 165 -5.20 17.63 -14.68
N GLU A 166 -4.79 18.56 -15.54
CA GLU A 166 -3.61 18.40 -16.41
C GLU A 166 -2.32 18.27 -15.58
N GLU A 167 -2.08 19.20 -14.64
CA GLU A 167 -0.91 19.15 -13.77
C GLU A 167 -0.92 17.91 -12.87
N PHE A 168 -2.11 17.49 -12.42
CA PHE A 168 -2.27 16.30 -11.61
C PHE A 168 -1.96 15.01 -12.40
N GLU A 169 -2.45 14.90 -13.63
CA GLU A 169 -2.14 13.76 -14.51
C GLU A 169 -0.67 13.71 -14.90
N VAL A 170 -0.03 14.85 -15.18
CA VAL A 170 1.43 14.92 -15.40
C VAL A 170 2.18 14.40 -14.17
N ARG A 171 1.76 14.81 -12.96
CA ARG A 171 2.38 14.31 -11.72
C ARG A 171 2.21 12.80 -11.56
N LEU A 172 1.04 12.24 -11.85
CA LEU A 172 0.78 10.79 -11.80
C LEU A 172 1.66 10.03 -12.79
N GLN A 173 1.84 10.56 -14.00
CA GLN A 173 2.69 9.94 -15.03
C GLN A 173 4.17 9.96 -14.66
N LEU A 174 4.67 11.09 -14.13
CA LEU A 174 6.07 11.22 -13.70
C LEU A 174 6.36 10.46 -12.39
N ASN A 175 5.32 10.15 -11.62
CA ASN A 175 5.44 9.45 -10.35
C ASN A 175 4.53 8.20 -10.28
N PRO A 176 4.81 7.13 -11.05
CA PRO A 176 3.99 5.92 -11.12
C PRO A 176 3.49 5.37 -9.78
N LEU A 177 4.32 5.33 -8.74
CA LEU A 177 3.92 4.79 -7.43
C LEU A 177 3.00 5.72 -6.63
N TYR A 178 2.84 6.98 -7.02
CA TYR A 178 2.20 8.02 -6.23
C TYR A 178 0.77 7.68 -5.82
N ASP A 179 -0.06 7.27 -6.77
CA ASP A 179 -1.47 6.90 -6.51
C ASP A 179 -1.57 5.73 -5.54
N TYR A 180 -0.79 4.66 -5.78
CA TYR A 180 -0.77 3.50 -4.89
C TYR A 180 -0.30 3.91 -3.49
N ALA A 181 0.79 4.65 -3.39
CA ALA A 181 1.35 5.07 -2.12
C ALA A 181 0.34 5.90 -1.32
N ALA A 182 -0.24 6.94 -1.93
CA ALA A 182 -1.20 7.83 -1.28
C ALA A 182 -2.43 7.09 -0.75
N ARG A 183 -2.94 6.10 -1.50
CA ARG A 183 -4.13 5.33 -1.14
C ARG A 183 -3.89 4.22 -0.12
N ASN A 184 -2.67 3.69 -0.02
CA ASN A 184 -2.44 2.42 0.68
C ASN A 184 -1.44 2.47 1.83
N TRP A 185 -0.60 3.52 1.94
CA TRP A 185 0.41 3.58 3.00
C TRP A 185 -0.18 3.41 4.40
N GLY A 186 -1.34 4.02 4.66
CA GLY A 186 -2.02 3.96 5.96
C GLY A 186 -2.56 2.57 6.28
N TYR A 187 -3.06 1.83 5.30
CA TYR A 187 -3.49 0.44 5.50
C TYR A 187 -2.33 -0.51 5.83
N HIS A 188 -1.15 -0.27 5.25
CA HIS A 188 0.05 -1.01 5.64
C HIS A 188 0.57 -0.56 7.02
N ALA A 189 0.41 0.71 7.39
CA ALA A 189 0.79 1.20 8.71
C ALA A 189 -0.02 0.57 9.86
N LEU A 190 -1.26 0.14 9.62
CA LEU A 190 -2.10 -0.51 10.66
C LEU A 190 -1.51 -1.83 11.19
N THR A 191 -0.72 -2.54 10.40
CA THR A 191 -0.11 -3.82 10.79
C THR A 191 1.30 -3.65 11.36
N VAL A 192 1.83 -2.42 11.36
CA VAL A 192 3.21 -2.10 11.75
C VAL A 192 3.23 -1.36 13.08
N SER A 193 4.09 -1.80 14.01
CA SER A 193 4.19 -1.22 15.37
C SER A 193 5.38 -0.27 15.56
N THR A 194 6.13 0.02 14.49
CA THR A 194 7.37 0.82 14.46
C THR A 194 7.27 1.91 13.38
N GLU A 195 8.28 2.79 13.26
CA GLU A 195 8.35 3.89 12.27
C GLU A 195 7.43 5.10 12.51
N ASP A 196 6.96 5.28 13.76
CA ASP A 196 6.10 6.41 14.14
C ASP A 196 6.67 7.77 13.69
N GLN A 197 8.00 7.98 13.80
CA GLN A 197 8.65 9.23 13.37
C GLN A 197 8.58 9.45 11.86
N LEU A 198 8.76 8.41 11.05
CA LEU A 198 8.68 8.51 9.59
C LEU A 198 7.25 8.88 9.17
N ILE A 199 6.25 8.21 9.75
CA ILE A 199 4.85 8.51 9.48
C ILE A 199 4.49 9.94 9.94
N LEU A 200 4.93 10.34 11.13
CA LEU A 200 4.72 11.71 11.62
C LEU A 200 5.36 12.75 10.70
N SER A 201 6.56 12.51 10.18
CA SER A 201 7.20 13.45 9.25
C SER A 201 6.38 13.72 7.99
N LEU A 202 5.64 12.72 7.50
CA LEU A 202 4.68 12.91 6.40
C LEU A 202 3.46 13.68 6.90
N LEU A 203 2.82 13.23 7.98
CA LEU A 203 1.59 13.81 8.53
C LEU A 203 1.73 15.28 8.95
N GLU A 204 2.92 15.69 9.37
CA GLU A 204 3.22 17.06 9.81
C GLU A 204 3.55 18.01 8.65
N SER A 205 3.85 17.49 7.47
CA SER A 205 4.13 18.30 6.28
C SER A 205 2.84 18.72 5.58
N GLU A 206 2.39 19.97 5.77
CA GLU A 206 1.15 20.48 5.17
C GLU A 206 1.11 20.31 3.64
N ALA A 207 2.17 20.71 2.95
CA ALA A 207 2.24 20.60 1.49
C ALA A 207 2.13 19.14 1.03
N LYS A 208 2.93 18.24 1.61
CA LYS A 208 2.94 16.83 1.21
C LYS A 208 1.64 16.12 1.57
N MET A 209 1.01 16.50 2.68
CA MET A 209 -0.33 16.03 3.02
C MET A 209 -1.39 16.54 2.06
N SER A 210 -1.29 17.79 1.62
CA SER A 210 -2.19 18.36 0.61
C SER A 210 -2.10 17.56 -0.71
N ALA A 211 -0.87 17.30 -1.18
CA ALA A 211 -0.64 16.44 -2.35
C ALA A 211 -1.19 15.01 -2.12
N CYS A 212 -0.78 14.35 -1.04
CA CYS A 212 -1.21 12.99 -0.69
C CYS A 212 -2.74 12.88 -0.61
N SER A 213 -3.41 13.86 0.00
CA SER A 213 -4.86 13.85 0.15
C SER A 213 -5.59 14.01 -1.19
N GLN A 214 -5.04 14.81 -2.12
CA GLN A 214 -5.54 14.89 -3.48
C GLN A 214 -5.50 13.53 -4.18
N ALA A 215 -4.36 12.83 -4.14
CA ALA A 215 -4.23 11.50 -4.76
C ALA A 215 -5.07 10.42 -4.08
N LEU A 216 -5.23 10.51 -2.76
CA LEU A 216 -6.08 9.61 -1.98
C LEU A 216 -7.56 9.73 -2.39
N MET A 217 -8.05 10.96 -2.62
CA MET A 217 -9.47 11.24 -2.78
C MET A 217 -9.93 11.40 -4.23
N ALA A 218 -9.03 11.77 -5.15
CA ALA A 218 -9.39 12.01 -6.53
C ALA A 218 -9.87 10.70 -7.21
N SER A 219 -10.99 10.79 -7.92
CA SER A 219 -11.52 9.68 -8.73
C SER A 219 -11.82 10.19 -10.12
N ARG A 220 -11.19 9.60 -11.13
CA ARG A 220 -11.44 9.95 -12.53
C ARG A 220 -12.93 9.79 -12.86
N GLY A 221 -13.46 10.67 -13.72
CA GLY A 221 -14.82 10.54 -14.23
C GLY A 221 -15.48 11.84 -14.73
N TYR A 222 -14.98 13.00 -14.33
CA TYR A 222 -15.56 14.30 -14.69
C TYR A 222 -14.46 15.36 -14.84
N HIS A 223 -14.82 16.55 -15.34
CA HIS A 223 -13.93 17.71 -15.37
C HIS A 223 -13.64 18.23 -13.95
N ASP A 224 -12.40 18.67 -13.71
CA ASP A 224 -11.84 19.09 -12.42
C ASP A 224 -11.91 18.01 -11.34
N TYR A 225 -11.82 16.73 -11.72
CA TYR A 225 -12.00 15.64 -10.77
C TYR A 225 -10.95 15.69 -9.65
N SER A 226 -9.73 16.17 -9.96
CA SER A 226 -8.64 16.27 -9.00
C SER A 226 -8.77 17.49 -8.08
N GLN A 227 -9.63 18.46 -8.39
CA GLN A 227 -9.96 19.59 -7.52
C GLN A 227 -11.26 19.37 -6.74
N ARG A 228 -12.09 18.40 -7.15
CA ARG A 228 -13.32 17.97 -6.44
C ARG A 228 -13.02 17.03 -5.27
N VAL A 229 -12.03 17.40 -4.49
CA VAL A 229 -11.60 16.71 -3.28
C VAL A 229 -11.65 17.66 -2.09
N PRO A 230 -11.70 17.16 -0.84
CA PRO A 230 -11.49 18.00 0.32
C PRO A 230 -10.10 18.63 0.26
N ILE A 231 -10.03 19.96 0.24
CA ILE A 231 -8.78 20.70 0.38
C ILE A 231 -8.56 21.04 1.86
N ARG A 232 -7.33 21.40 2.26
CA ARG A 232 -6.95 21.59 3.68
C ARG A 232 -7.09 20.34 4.54
N MET A 233 -7.09 19.15 3.92
CA MET A 233 -7.02 17.89 4.64
C MET A 233 -5.59 17.71 5.18
N THR A 234 -5.41 17.88 6.50
CA THR A 234 -4.10 17.77 7.18
C THR A 234 -3.83 16.37 7.75
N GLY A 235 -2.65 16.17 8.36
CA GLY A 235 -2.27 14.90 8.97
C GLY A 235 -3.30 14.30 9.94
N VAL A 236 -3.96 15.11 10.77
CA VAL A 236 -4.99 14.60 11.71
C VAL A 236 -6.21 14.02 10.99
N HIS A 237 -6.59 14.59 9.85
CA HIS A 237 -7.71 14.07 9.04
C HIS A 237 -7.32 12.75 8.38
N VAL A 238 -6.13 12.67 7.78
CA VAL A 238 -5.66 11.45 7.10
C VAL A 238 -5.39 10.33 8.10
N ALA A 239 -4.80 10.63 9.26
CA ALA A 239 -4.64 9.66 10.33
C ALA A 239 -5.99 9.13 10.83
N ALA A 240 -7.02 9.99 10.91
CA ALA A 240 -8.37 9.58 11.28
C ALA A 240 -9.04 8.75 10.18
N TYR A 241 -8.88 9.12 8.91
CA TYR A 241 -9.36 8.38 7.74
C TYR A 241 -8.83 6.94 7.72
N PHE A 242 -7.56 6.73 8.04
CA PHE A 242 -6.95 5.40 8.08
C PHE A 242 -7.11 4.67 9.42
N GLY A 243 -7.60 5.32 10.49
CA GLY A 243 -7.74 4.69 11.80
C GLY A 243 -6.43 4.60 12.61
N LEU A 244 -5.46 5.47 12.35
CA LEU A 244 -4.12 5.43 12.95
C LEU A 244 -4.08 6.02 14.37
N VAL A 245 -4.57 5.27 15.36
CA VAL A 245 -4.70 5.69 16.77
C VAL A 245 -3.40 6.29 17.35
N ARG A 246 -2.25 5.64 17.10
CA ARG A 246 -0.94 6.11 17.58
C ARG A 246 -0.57 7.47 16.99
N MET A 247 -0.88 7.67 15.71
CA MET A 247 -0.57 8.92 15.00
C MET A 247 -1.49 10.05 15.45
N ILE A 248 -2.79 9.78 15.65
CA ILE A 248 -3.70 10.76 16.26
C ILE A 248 -3.17 11.19 17.63
N LYS A 249 -2.78 10.25 18.50
CA LYS A 249 -2.22 10.57 19.81
C LYS A 249 -0.94 11.40 19.71
N GLY A 250 -0.05 11.11 18.75
CA GLY A 250 1.17 11.88 18.50
C GLY A 250 0.87 13.31 18.05
N LEU A 251 0.00 13.47 17.04
CA LEU A 251 -0.40 14.78 16.52
C LEU A 251 -1.08 15.66 17.57
N LEU A 252 -1.98 15.10 18.39
CA LEU A 252 -2.63 15.85 19.47
C LEU A 252 -1.61 16.32 20.53
N LYS A 253 -0.60 15.51 20.85
CA LYS A 253 0.51 15.93 21.73
C LYS A 253 1.34 17.05 21.13
N ASN A 254 1.46 17.09 19.80
CA ASN A 254 2.17 18.13 19.07
C ASN A 254 1.32 19.39 18.83
N GLY A 255 0.15 19.49 19.48
CA GLY A 255 -0.67 20.70 19.50
C GLY A 255 -1.66 20.84 18.33
N TYR A 256 -1.85 19.78 17.53
CA TYR A 256 -2.87 19.80 16.47
C TYR A 256 -4.27 19.88 17.09
N ASN A 257 -5.11 20.74 16.52
CA ASN A 257 -6.51 20.89 16.94
C ASN A 257 -7.32 19.64 16.53
N PRO A 258 -7.95 18.91 17.47
CA PRO A 258 -8.77 17.73 17.17
C PRO A 258 -10.04 18.05 16.36
N ASP A 259 -10.47 19.32 16.36
CA ASP A 259 -11.64 19.82 15.61
C ASP A 259 -11.26 20.64 14.39
N LEU A 260 -10.01 20.53 13.92
CA LEU A 260 -9.61 21.17 12.69
C LEU A 260 -10.54 20.71 11.56
N GLN A 261 -11.02 21.67 10.76
CA GLN A 261 -11.95 21.42 9.67
C GLN A 261 -11.22 21.43 8.33
N ASP A 262 -11.47 20.41 7.51
CA ASP A 262 -11.14 20.45 6.09
C ASP A 262 -12.06 21.44 5.34
N SER A 263 -11.86 21.59 4.03
CA SER A 263 -12.68 22.52 3.26
C SER A 263 -14.15 22.14 3.25
N TYR A 264 -14.51 20.87 3.39
CA TYR A 264 -15.89 20.42 3.49
C TYR A 264 -16.45 20.55 4.90
N ARG A 265 -15.70 21.19 5.82
CA ARG A 265 -16.02 21.34 7.25
C ARG A 265 -16.09 20.01 7.99
N ARG A 266 -15.46 18.95 7.47
CA ARG A 266 -15.33 17.69 8.22
C ARG A 266 -14.17 17.77 9.18
N THR A 267 -14.40 17.28 10.39
CA THR A 267 -13.39 17.11 11.44
C THR A 267 -12.75 15.72 11.37
N PRO A 268 -11.60 15.50 12.02
CA PRO A 268 -11.05 14.16 12.24
C PRO A 268 -12.09 13.16 12.80
N LEU A 269 -12.96 13.60 13.71
CA LEU A 269 -14.03 12.76 14.25
C LEU A 269 -15.02 12.34 13.15
N SER A 270 -15.43 13.27 12.28
CA SER A 270 -16.29 12.95 11.13
C SER A 270 -15.65 11.92 10.20
N TRP A 271 -14.35 12.03 9.93
CA TRP A 271 -13.63 11.09 9.07
C TRP A 271 -13.50 9.70 9.72
N ALA A 272 -13.16 9.63 11.01
CA ALA A 272 -13.10 8.38 11.74
C ALA A 272 -14.47 7.70 11.82
N ALA A 273 -15.54 8.48 12.02
CA ALA A 273 -16.90 7.99 12.10
C ALA A 273 -17.42 7.45 10.75
N GLU A 274 -17.17 8.16 9.65
CA GLU A 274 -17.51 7.75 8.28
C GLU A 274 -16.79 6.47 7.83
N ASN A 275 -15.67 6.11 8.47
CA ASN A 275 -14.89 4.91 8.16
C ASN A 275 -14.96 3.84 9.26
N GLY A 276 -15.79 4.03 10.30
CA GLY A 276 -16.01 3.02 11.33
C GLY A 276 -14.85 2.81 12.30
N HIS A 277 -13.91 3.75 12.41
CA HIS A 277 -12.69 3.61 13.22
C HIS A 277 -12.94 3.84 14.71
N GLU A 278 -13.55 2.84 15.36
CA GLU A 278 -13.98 2.88 16.76
C GLU A 278 -12.90 3.38 17.74
N ALA A 279 -11.67 2.88 17.61
CA ALA A 279 -10.58 3.24 18.51
C ALA A 279 -10.14 4.71 18.36
N VAL A 280 -10.18 5.26 17.14
CA VAL A 280 -9.92 6.69 16.91
C VAL A 280 -11.07 7.53 17.42
N VAL A 281 -12.32 7.12 17.20
CA VAL A 281 -13.51 7.80 17.76
C VAL A 281 -13.41 7.89 19.27
N LYS A 282 -13.15 6.77 19.97
CA LYS A 282 -12.95 6.75 21.44
C LYS A 282 -11.86 7.72 21.89
N LEU A 283 -10.72 7.73 21.19
CA LEU A 283 -9.60 8.61 21.53
C LEU A 283 -9.97 10.10 21.36
N LEU A 284 -10.64 10.45 20.28
CA LEU A 284 -11.08 11.83 20.03
C LEU A 284 -12.14 12.27 21.03
N LEU A 285 -13.15 11.44 21.32
CA LEU A 285 -14.20 11.75 22.30
C LEU A 285 -13.66 11.94 23.73
N ALA A 286 -12.58 11.23 24.08
CA ALA A 286 -11.88 11.42 25.35
C ALA A 286 -11.12 12.74 25.45
N THR A 287 -10.97 13.48 24.35
CA THR A 287 -10.32 14.80 24.34
C THR A 287 -11.33 15.88 24.73
N GLU A 288 -11.00 16.73 25.71
CA GLU A 288 -11.94 17.69 26.31
C GLU A 288 -12.50 18.72 25.32
N LYS A 289 -11.76 19.05 24.25
CA LYS A 289 -12.10 20.14 23.33
C LYS A 289 -12.91 19.71 22.10
N VAL A 290 -13.27 18.43 21.98
CA VAL A 290 -13.93 17.91 20.77
C VAL A 290 -15.42 18.17 20.83
N ASP A 291 -15.92 18.95 19.86
CA ASP A 291 -17.33 19.11 19.56
C ASP A 291 -17.79 17.93 18.68
N VAL A 292 -18.63 17.09 19.28
CA VAL A 292 -19.13 15.84 18.70
C VAL A 292 -20.17 16.04 17.61
N ASP A 293 -20.77 17.24 17.57
CA ASP A 293 -21.89 17.60 16.70
C ASP A 293 -21.49 18.54 15.57
N PHE A 294 -20.19 18.75 15.34
CA PHE A 294 -19.71 19.56 14.22
C PHE A 294 -20.31 19.11 12.89
N LYS A 295 -21.06 20.01 12.26
CA LYS A 295 -21.70 19.77 10.97
C LYS A 295 -20.77 20.11 9.82
N ASP A 296 -20.69 19.19 8.87
CA ASP A 296 -20.04 19.44 7.58
C ASP A 296 -20.87 20.42 6.71
N ARG A 297 -20.39 20.75 5.51
CA ARG A 297 -21.11 21.64 4.57
C ARG A 297 -22.48 21.13 4.16
N GLY A 298 -22.71 19.82 4.20
CA GLY A 298 -24.01 19.20 3.93
C GLY A 298 -24.91 19.09 5.15
N GLY A 299 -24.50 19.64 6.30
CA GLY A 299 -25.25 19.55 7.56
C GLY A 299 -25.12 18.19 8.26
N ARG A 300 -24.24 17.30 7.79
CA ARG A 300 -24.04 15.97 8.38
C ARG A 300 -23.11 16.07 9.59
N THR A 301 -23.51 15.43 10.68
CA THR A 301 -22.71 15.22 11.90
C THR A 301 -21.90 13.92 11.81
N PRO A 302 -20.84 13.72 12.61
CA PRO A 302 -20.15 12.44 12.73
C PRO A 302 -21.11 11.26 12.98
N LEU A 303 -22.15 11.46 13.81
CA LEU A 303 -23.18 10.45 14.06
C LEU A 303 -23.92 10.05 12.78
N SER A 304 -24.38 11.02 11.99
CA SER A 304 -25.07 10.75 10.73
C SER A 304 -24.17 10.02 9.72
N ARG A 305 -22.88 10.32 9.69
CA ARG A 305 -21.88 9.62 8.86
C ARG A 305 -21.68 8.17 9.29
N ALA A 306 -21.57 7.93 10.60
CA ALA A 306 -21.46 6.57 11.14
C ALA A 306 -22.72 5.73 10.87
N ALA A 307 -23.91 6.35 10.97
CA ALA A 307 -25.18 5.71 10.68
C ALA A 307 -25.32 5.39 9.18
N GLU A 308 -24.94 6.31 8.29
CA GLU A 308 -24.89 6.09 6.82
C GLU A 308 -23.98 4.91 6.46
N GLY A 309 -22.82 4.79 7.12
CA GLY A 309 -21.90 3.67 6.95
C GLY A 309 -22.27 2.37 7.67
N GLY A 310 -23.34 2.35 8.48
CA GLY A 310 -23.76 1.16 9.23
C GLY A 310 -22.86 0.77 10.40
N TYR A 311 -22.03 1.69 10.92
CA TYR A 311 -21.06 1.40 11.97
C TYR A 311 -21.69 1.48 13.37
N GLU A 312 -22.45 0.45 13.74
CA GLU A 312 -23.23 0.38 14.99
C GLU A 312 -22.41 0.71 16.25
N ALA A 313 -21.19 0.17 16.36
CA ALA A 313 -20.32 0.43 17.52
C ALA A 313 -19.96 1.93 17.65
N VAL A 314 -19.68 2.59 16.53
CA VAL A 314 -19.39 4.03 16.49
C VAL A 314 -20.64 4.84 16.81
N VAL A 315 -21.80 4.47 16.25
CA VAL A 315 -23.10 5.10 16.57
C VAL A 315 -23.38 5.06 18.07
N LYS A 316 -23.20 3.90 18.70
CA LYS A 316 -23.38 3.75 20.16
C LYS A 316 -22.43 4.65 20.95
N LEU A 317 -21.16 4.76 20.56
CA LEU A 317 -20.21 5.65 21.22
C LEU A 317 -20.60 7.11 21.11
N LEU A 318 -21.02 7.54 19.92
CA LEU A 318 -21.42 8.93 19.67
C LEU A 318 -22.72 9.29 20.42
N LEU A 319 -23.70 8.38 20.47
CA LEU A 319 -24.94 8.59 21.24
C LEU A 319 -24.74 8.57 22.75
N ALA A 320 -23.76 7.81 23.26
CA ALA A 320 -23.45 7.76 24.68
C ALA A 320 -22.65 8.97 25.17
N THR A 321 -22.25 9.87 24.26
CA THR A 321 -21.48 11.07 24.60
C THR A 321 -22.43 12.26 24.73
N GLU A 322 -22.77 12.65 25.95
CA GLU A 322 -23.55 13.86 26.25
C GLU A 322 -22.61 15.07 26.42
N LYS A 323 -21.88 15.43 25.35
CA LYS A 323 -21.07 16.65 25.30
C LYS A 323 -21.76 17.76 24.52
#